data_AF-A0A7V5X4V4-F1
#
_entry.id   AF-A0A7V5X4V4-F1
#
_cell.length_a   1.000
_cell.length_b   1.000
_cell.length_c   1.000
_cell.angle_alpha   90.00
_cell.angle_beta   90.00
_cell.angle_gamma   90.00
#
_symmetry.space_group_name_H-M   'P 1'
#
loop_
_entity.id
_entity.type
_entity.pdbx_description
1 polymer ?
#
loop_
_entity_poly.entity_id
_entity_poly.type
_entity_poly.pdbx_seq_one_letter_code
_entity_poly.pdbx_strand_id
1 'polypeptide(L)'
;MKKATTIPGWPRYCGNQASRRVRSISISGTRRISGSRLSISTQGLSLNTVEKMLCDREVPPVSRLESFFDFYVQHFQDMDLRFGCPIGNLMQEMSDLSEAFREKICSVYDSICSHLQNYLMDAQQTGDIRPEIDTFEAAQYIFDSWEGAIMHMKLAKSTAPLMSCRKMIFGTLLKRRN
;
A
#
# COMPACT_ATOMS: atom_id res chain seq x y z
N MET A 1 -34.36 4.01 14.75
CA MET A 1 -33.04 3.42 14.47
C MET A 1 -33.04 2.90 13.04
N LYS A 2 -32.38 3.58 12.11
CA LYS A 2 -32.30 3.15 10.71
C LYS A 2 -31.23 2.05 10.62
N LYS A 3 -31.62 0.85 10.19
CA LYS A 3 -30.70 -0.27 9.93
C LYS A 3 -29.66 0.22 8.92
N ALA A 4 -28.38 0.07 9.25
CA ALA A 4 -27.29 0.26 8.30
C ALA A 4 -27.55 -0.68 7.12
N THR A 5 -27.85 -0.10 5.97
CA THR A 5 -27.93 -0.82 4.71
C THR A 5 -26.53 -1.35 4.47
N THR A 6 -26.33 -2.64 4.69
CA THR A 6 -25.13 -3.36 4.25
C THR A 6 -25.01 -3.10 2.75
N ILE A 7 -23.99 -2.35 2.34
CA ILE A 7 -23.59 -2.27 0.94
C ILE A 7 -23.44 -3.72 0.47
N PRO A 8 -24.11 -4.15 -0.62
CA PRO A 8 -23.98 -5.50 -1.13
C PRO A 8 -22.50 -5.85 -1.21
N GLY A 9 -22.12 -6.93 -0.51
CA GLY A 9 -20.73 -7.27 -0.22
C GLY A 9 -19.84 -7.07 -1.44
N TRP A 10 -18.83 -6.21 -1.27
CA TRP A 10 -17.74 -6.02 -2.22
C TRP A 10 -17.21 -7.43 -2.57
N PRO A 11 -17.32 -7.89 -3.83
CA PRO A 11 -16.86 -9.23 -4.19
C PRO A 11 -15.41 -9.37 -3.74
N ARG A 12 -14.98 -10.54 -3.24
CA ARG A 12 -13.53 -10.83 -3.21
C ARG A 12 -13.09 -10.78 -4.68
N TYR A 13 -12.53 -9.64 -5.11
CA TYR A 13 -12.39 -9.24 -6.53
C TYR A 13 -11.62 -10.27 -7.36
N CYS A 14 -10.83 -11.10 -6.69
CA CYS A 14 -9.98 -12.08 -7.30
C CYS A 14 -10.42 -13.44 -6.77
N GLY A 15 -11.10 -14.19 -7.63
CA GLY A 15 -11.65 -15.49 -7.30
C GLY A 15 -10.62 -16.43 -6.66
N ASN A 16 -11.14 -17.24 -5.76
CA ASN A 16 -10.49 -18.35 -5.08
C ASN A 16 -9.74 -19.27 -6.08
N GLN A 17 -8.47 -18.99 -6.37
CA GLN A 17 -7.56 -19.92 -7.03
C GLN A 17 -6.20 -19.89 -6.32
N ALA A 18 -6.06 -20.83 -5.39
CA ALA A 18 -4.85 -21.50 -4.95
C ALA A 18 -3.51 -20.76 -5.15
N SER A 19 -2.89 -20.44 -4.01
CA SER A 19 -1.46 -20.23 -3.81
C SER A 19 -0.55 -21.00 -4.79
N ARG A 20 -0.24 -20.40 -5.95
CA ARG A 20 0.85 -20.85 -6.80
C ARG A 20 2.09 -20.05 -6.42
N ARG A 21 2.97 -20.71 -5.65
CA ARG A 21 4.28 -20.26 -5.21
C ARG A 21 5.02 -19.58 -6.38
N VAL A 22 5.23 -18.26 -6.30
CA VAL A 22 6.04 -17.50 -7.26
C VAL A 22 7.47 -18.03 -7.20
N ARG A 23 7.96 -18.64 -8.28
CA ARG A 23 9.37 -19.01 -8.42
C ARG A 23 10.17 -17.74 -8.70
N SER A 24 11.29 -17.56 -8.03
CA SER A 24 12.24 -16.47 -8.24
C SER A 24 12.72 -16.46 -9.69
N ILE A 25 12.53 -15.34 -10.37
CA ILE A 25 13.12 -15.08 -11.69
C ILE A 25 14.44 -14.35 -11.45
N SER A 26 15.57 -15.02 -11.69
CA SER A 26 16.87 -14.34 -11.77
C SER A 26 16.97 -13.63 -13.12
N ILE A 27 17.07 -12.30 -13.11
CA ILE A 27 17.36 -11.53 -14.32
C ILE A 27 18.85 -11.22 -14.33
N SER A 28 19.63 -12.01 -15.07
CA SER A 28 21.00 -11.68 -15.46
C SER A 28 20.98 -11.16 -16.90
N GLY A 29 21.31 -9.87 -17.10
CA GLY A 29 21.38 -9.30 -18.43
C GLY A 29 21.63 -7.80 -18.44
N THR A 30 22.90 -7.40 -18.32
CA THR A 30 23.34 -6.01 -18.51
C THR A 30 23.48 -5.72 -20.00
N ARG A 31 22.61 -4.87 -20.56
CA ARG A 31 22.83 -4.26 -21.88
C ARG A 31 23.09 -2.77 -21.67
N ARG A 32 24.32 -2.35 -22.02
CA ARG A 32 24.84 -0.99 -21.86
C ARG A 32 24.26 -0.09 -22.96
N ILE A 33 23.44 0.89 -22.60
CA ILE A 33 23.06 2.00 -23.48
C ILE A 33 23.86 3.23 -23.05
N SER A 34 24.64 3.77 -23.98
CA SER A 34 25.44 4.99 -23.81
C SER A 34 24.55 6.23 -23.92
N GLY A 35 24.61 7.12 -22.93
CA GLY A 35 24.04 8.46 -23.02
C GLY A 35 23.75 9.08 -21.65
N SER A 36 24.48 10.14 -21.31
CA SER A 36 24.29 11.06 -20.16
C SER A 36 24.09 10.43 -18.77
N ARG A 37 25.10 10.60 -17.92
CA ARG A 37 25.09 10.22 -16.50
C ARG A 37 24.15 11.15 -15.70
N LEU A 38 22.84 10.90 -15.77
CA LEU A 38 21.93 11.24 -14.69
C LEU A 38 22.33 10.38 -13.50
N SER A 39 23.07 10.94 -12.55
CA SER A 39 23.19 10.34 -11.23
C SER A 39 21.85 10.47 -10.53
N ILE A 40 20.89 9.63 -10.91
CA ILE A 40 19.78 9.31 -10.02
C ILE A 40 20.48 8.57 -8.87
N SER A 41 20.69 9.27 -7.76
CA SER A 41 21.04 8.60 -6.52
C SER A 41 19.90 7.64 -6.24
N THR A 42 20.06 6.37 -6.59
CA THR A 42 19.32 5.30 -5.97
C THR A 42 19.79 5.26 -4.51
N GLN A 43 19.35 6.22 -3.70
CA GLN A 43 18.98 5.92 -2.33
C GLN A 43 17.74 5.04 -2.45
N GLY A 44 17.99 3.82 -2.91
CA GLY A 44 16.97 2.86 -3.26
C GLY A 44 16.20 2.55 -1.99
N LEU A 45 14.88 2.55 -2.12
CA LEU A 45 14.00 1.80 -1.24
C LEU A 45 14.60 0.39 -1.10
N SER A 46 15.42 0.16 -0.08
CA SER A 46 15.79 -1.20 0.24
C SER A 46 14.52 -1.82 0.79
N LEU A 47 13.99 -2.84 0.12
CA LEU A 47 12.87 -3.63 0.65
C LEU A 47 13.15 -4.02 2.12
N ASN A 48 14.43 -4.26 2.45
CA ASN A 48 14.90 -4.55 3.79
C ASN A 48 14.64 -3.42 4.82
N THR A 49 14.61 -2.15 4.43
CA THR A 49 14.34 -1.03 5.36
C THR A 49 12.86 -0.98 5.74
N VAL A 50 11.99 -1.06 4.74
CA VAL A 50 10.53 -1.07 4.93
C VAL A 50 10.09 -2.32 5.69
N GLU A 51 10.65 -3.48 5.34
CA GLU A 51 10.38 -4.73 6.04
C GLU A 51 10.83 -4.67 7.51
N LYS A 52 12.01 -4.12 7.79
CA LYS A 52 12.48 -3.93 9.17
C LYS A 52 11.56 -3.01 9.97
N MET A 53 11.10 -1.90 9.39
CA MET A 53 10.16 -0.99 10.06
C MET A 53 8.85 -1.69 10.44
N LEU A 54 8.32 -2.52 9.56
CA LEU A 54 7.06 -3.24 9.81
C LEU A 54 7.24 -4.45 10.73
N CYS A 55 8.45 -5.00 10.88
CA CYS A 55 8.71 -6.20 11.67
C CYS A 55 9.28 -5.95 13.08
N ASP A 56 9.59 -4.71 13.44
CA ASP A 56 10.13 -4.36 14.77
C ASP A 56 9.10 -4.52 15.90
N ARG A 57 9.16 -5.63 16.64
CA ARG A 57 8.18 -5.97 17.67
C ARG A 57 8.27 -5.11 18.93
N GLU A 58 9.34 -4.32 19.09
CA GLU A 58 9.47 -3.38 20.22
C GLU A 58 8.62 -2.12 20.01
N VAL A 59 8.13 -1.91 18.79
CA VAL A 59 7.29 -0.76 18.43
C VAL A 59 5.84 -1.22 18.23
N PRO A 60 4.84 -0.55 18.85
CA PRO A 60 3.43 -0.89 18.67
C PRO A 60 3.05 -0.98 17.18
N PRO A 61 2.27 -2.00 16.75
CA PRO A 61 1.80 -2.13 15.38
C PRO A 61 1.33 -0.82 14.76
N VAL A 62 0.46 -0.04 15.41
CA VAL A 62 -0.02 1.20 14.76
C VAL A 62 1.11 2.22 14.54
N SER A 63 2.06 2.32 15.46
CA SER A 63 3.24 3.20 15.33
C SER A 63 4.16 2.81 14.17
N ARG A 64 4.32 1.50 13.92
CA ARG A 64 5.12 0.98 12.81
C ARG A 64 4.50 1.33 11.46
N LEU A 65 3.17 1.21 11.35
CA LEU A 65 2.44 1.61 10.14
C LEU A 65 2.48 3.13 9.95
N GLU A 66 2.40 3.93 11.01
CA GLU A 66 2.62 5.37 10.91
C GLU A 66 4.01 5.70 10.34
N SER A 67 5.05 5.05 10.85
CA SER A 67 6.43 5.21 10.35
C SER A 67 6.57 4.83 8.87
N PHE A 68 5.86 3.78 8.43
CA PHE A 68 5.81 3.39 7.03
C PHE A 68 5.23 4.50 6.14
N PHE A 69 4.12 5.12 6.56
CA PHE A 69 3.52 6.24 5.82
C PHE A 69 4.45 7.45 5.80
N ASP A 70 5.11 7.78 6.92
CA ASP A 70 6.06 8.89 7.01
C ASP A 70 7.26 8.70 6.09
N PHE A 71 7.79 7.48 6.03
CA PHE A 71 8.85 7.12 5.09
C PHE A 71 8.43 7.36 3.63
N TYR A 72 7.22 6.94 3.23
CA TYR A 72 6.76 7.16 1.87
C TYR A 72 6.46 8.63 1.56
N VAL A 73 5.96 9.42 2.51
CA VAL A 73 5.81 10.88 2.33
C VAL A 73 7.17 11.50 2.00
N GLN A 74 8.20 11.20 2.80
CA GLN A 74 9.55 11.69 2.55
C GLN A 74 10.09 11.19 1.21
N HIS A 75 9.90 9.91 0.89
CA HIS A 75 10.33 9.34 -0.38
C HIS A 75 9.73 10.06 -1.59
N PHE A 76 8.44 10.42 -1.54
CA PHE A 76 7.82 11.20 -2.62
C PHE A 76 8.35 12.64 -2.68
N GLN A 77 8.66 13.26 -1.53
CA GLN A 77 9.29 14.60 -1.50
C GLN A 77 10.68 14.58 -2.13
N ASP A 78 11.50 13.57 -1.82
CA ASP A 78 12.84 13.38 -2.40
C ASP A 78 12.80 13.18 -3.93
N MET A 79 11.64 12.78 -4.46
CA MET A 79 11.34 12.63 -5.88
C MET A 79 10.61 13.82 -6.49
N ASP A 80 10.64 14.99 -5.85
CA ASP A 80 9.96 16.23 -6.26
C ASP A 80 8.45 16.06 -6.48
N LEU A 81 7.81 15.08 -5.85
CA LEU A 81 6.38 14.79 -5.99
C LEU A 81 5.98 14.51 -7.46
N ARG A 82 6.88 13.90 -8.23
CA ARG A 82 6.69 13.68 -9.69
C ARG A 82 6.14 12.30 -10.03
N PHE A 83 6.51 11.29 -9.25
CA PHE A 83 6.15 9.90 -9.50
C PHE A 83 5.00 9.45 -8.62
N GLY A 84 4.25 8.45 -9.10
CA GLY A 84 3.20 7.78 -8.34
C GLY A 84 3.56 6.33 -8.05
N CYS A 85 2.61 5.54 -7.57
CA CYS A 85 2.80 4.11 -7.41
C CYS A 85 2.84 3.40 -8.78
N PRO A 86 3.85 2.57 -9.07
CA PRO A 86 3.88 1.76 -10.28
C PRO A 86 2.66 0.83 -10.42
N ILE A 87 2.22 0.22 -9.32
CA ILE A 87 1.04 -0.66 -9.31
C ILE A 87 -0.23 0.14 -9.57
N GLY A 88 -0.42 1.28 -8.88
CA GLY A 88 -1.57 2.15 -9.09
C GLY A 88 -1.67 2.72 -10.51
N ASN A 89 -0.53 3.07 -11.15
CA ASN A 89 -0.52 3.51 -12.54
C ASN A 89 -0.92 2.39 -13.50
N LEU A 90 -0.35 1.18 -13.32
CA LEU A 90 -0.68 0.04 -14.18
C LEU A 90 -2.12 -0.43 -13.98
N MET A 91 -2.64 -0.34 -12.76
CA MET A 91 -4.02 -0.68 -12.46
C MET A 91 -5.01 0.20 -13.24
N GLN A 92 -4.71 1.49 -13.38
CA GLN A 92 -5.57 2.43 -14.12
C GLN A 92 -5.48 2.25 -15.65
N GLU A 93 -4.28 2.03 -16.18
CA GLU A 93 -4.06 2.07 -17.64
C GLU A 93 -4.12 0.70 -18.32
N MET A 94 -3.75 -0.38 -17.63
CA MET A 94 -3.57 -1.69 -18.25
C MET A 94 -4.72 -2.66 -18.02
N SER A 95 -5.55 -2.44 -16.98
CA SER A 95 -6.61 -3.38 -16.60
C SER A 95 -7.67 -3.56 -17.68
N ASP A 96 -7.96 -2.51 -18.45
CA ASP A 96 -8.91 -2.56 -19.57
C ASP A 96 -8.27 -3.00 -20.90
N LEU A 97 -6.93 -2.96 -20.99
CA LEU A 97 -6.19 -3.26 -22.22
C LEU A 97 -5.69 -4.70 -22.31
N SER A 98 -5.50 -5.37 -21.17
CA SER A 98 -4.98 -6.74 -21.14
C SER A 98 -5.46 -7.51 -19.92
N GLU A 99 -6.30 -8.51 -20.15
CA GLU A 99 -6.79 -9.42 -19.11
C GLU A 99 -5.64 -10.09 -18.35
N ALA A 100 -4.57 -10.48 -19.05
CA ALA A 100 -3.39 -11.08 -18.42
C ALA A 100 -2.64 -10.09 -17.51
N PHE A 101 -2.67 -8.79 -17.79
CA PHE A 101 -2.15 -7.77 -16.86
C PHE A 101 -3.12 -7.55 -15.71
N ARG A 102 -4.42 -7.45 -15.98
CA ARG A 102 -5.48 -7.31 -14.96
C ARG A 102 -5.35 -8.41 -13.91
N GLU A 103 -5.27 -9.68 -14.31
CA GLU A 103 -5.11 -10.83 -13.40
C GLU A 103 -3.83 -10.75 -12.56
N LYS A 104 -2.71 -10.31 -13.14
CA LYS A 104 -1.45 -10.14 -12.40
C LYS A 104 -1.53 -9.01 -11.38
N ILE A 105 -2.12 -7.88 -11.75
CA ILE A 105 -2.32 -6.74 -10.85
C ILE A 105 -3.27 -7.12 -9.72
N CYS A 106 -4.35 -7.83 -10.04
CA CYS A 106 -5.26 -8.45 -9.08
C CYS A 106 -4.52 -9.29 -8.03
N SER A 107 -3.63 -10.21 -8.47
CA SER A 107 -2.85 -11.03 -7.54
C SER A 107 -1.89 -10.21 -6.67
N VAL A 108 -1.30 -9.14 -7.20
CA VAL A 108 -0.43 -8.23 -6.42
C VAL A 108 -1.26 -7.46 -5.39
N TYR A 109 -2.41 -6.94 -5.79
CA TYR A 109 -3.35 -6.23 -4.91
C TYR A 109 -3.79 -7.12 -3.74
N ASP A 110 -4.22 -8.35 -4.01
CA ASP A 110 -4.64 -9.29 -2.97
C ASP A 110 -3.51 -9.60 -2.00
N SER A 111 -2.28 -9.77 -2.53
CA SER A 111 -1.12 -10.03 -1.68
C SER A 111 -0.83 -8.85 -0.75
N ILE A 112 -0.91 -7.62 -1.24
CA ILE A 112 -0.71 -6.41 -0.43
C ILE A 112 -1.80 -6.31 0.64
N CYS A 113 -3.07 -6.42 0.25
CA CYS A 113 -4.20 -6.35 1.18
C CYS A 113 -4.16 -7.47 2.22
N SER A 114 -3.74 -8.67 1.85
CA SER A 114 -3.60 -9.80 2.79
C SER A 114 -2.49 -9.54 3.82
N HIS A 115 -1.34 -8.99 3.41
CA HIS A 115 -0.29 -8.61 4.35
C HIS A 115 -0.75 -7.51 5.31
N LEU A 116 -1.44 -6.50 4.79
CA LEU A 116 -1.97 -5.42 5.61
C LEU A 116 -3.09 -5.92 6.54
N GLN A 117 -3.96 -6.82 6.10
CA GLN A 117 -4.98 -7.44 6.95
C GLN A 117 -4.33 -8.19 8.11
N ASN A 118 -3.35 -9.06 7.85
CA ASN A 118 -2.64 -9.79 8.90
C ASN A 118 -2.02 -8.84 9.93
N TYR A 119 -1.45 -7.75 9.44
CA TYR A 119 -0.90 -6.71 10.31
C TYR A 119 -1.94 -6.05 11.21
N LEU A 120 -3.13 -5.74 10.66
CA LEU A 120 -4.24 -5.18 11.42
C LEU A 120 -4.82 -6.19 12.42
N MET A 121 -4.82 -7.47 12.09
CA MET A 121 -5.20 -8.54 13.03
C MET A 121 -4.24 -8.60 14.22
N ASP A 122 -2.93 -8.49 13.99
CA ASP A 122 -1.94 -8.42 15.07
C ASP A 122 -2.13 -7.17 15.93
N ALA A 123 -2.48 -6.03 15.31
CA ALA A 123 -2.82 -4.80 16.03
C ALA A 123 -4.10 -4.96 16.88
N GLN A 124 -5.09 -5.74 16.44
CA GLN A 124 -6.26 -6.06 17.26
C GLN A 124 -5.91 -6.94 18.45
N GLN A 125 -5.08 -7.97 18.23
CA GLN A 125 -4.68 -8.91 19.29
C GLN A 125 -3.89 -8.23 20.41
N THR A 126 -3.11 -7.20 20.08
CA THR A 126 -2.35 -6.39 21.04
C THR A 126 -3.18 -5.28 21.70
N GLY A 127 -4.44 -5.09 21.27
CA GLY A 127 -5.34 -4.06 21.79
C GLY A 127 -5.08 -2.65 21.23
N ASP A 128 -4.18 -2.52 20.24
CA ASP A 128 -3.82 -1.25 19.61
C ASP A 128 -4.98 -0.64 18.82
N ILE A 129 -5.82 -1.47 18.19
CA ILE A 129 -7.01 -1.02 17.45
C ILE A 129 -8.28 -1.72 17.93
N ARG A 130 -9.41 -1.08 17.67
CA ARG A 130 -10.74 -1.54 18.10
C ARG A 130 -11.10 -2.91 17.47
N PRO A 131 -11.66 -3.86 18.25
CA PRO A 131 -12.00 -5.19 17.75
C PRO A 131 -13.20 -5.19 16.78
N GLU A 132 -13.99 -4.11 16.74
CA GLU A 132 -15.13 -3.99 15.83
C GLU A 132 -14.73 -3.60 14.40
N ILE A 133 -13.45 -3.27 14.17
CA ILE A 133 -12.94 -2.97 12.82
C ILE A 133 -12.82 -4.29 12.05
N ASP A 134 -13.48 -4.37 10.90
CA ASP A 134 -13.20 -5.44 9.94
C ASP A 134 -11.83 -5.21 9.32
N THR A 135 -10.87 -6.08 9.62
CA THR A 135 -9.47 -5.94 9.17
C THR A 135 -9.31 -6.17 7.68
N PHE A 136 -10.20 -6.93 7.05
CA PHE A 136 -10.20 -7.15 5.61
C PHE A 136 -10.63 -5.86 4.89
N GLU A 137 -11.77 -5.30 5.27
CA GLU A 137 -12.27 -4.04 4.68
C GLU A 137 -11.32 -2.88 4.98
N ALA A 138 -10.78 -2.80 6.20
CA ALA A 138 -9.84 -1.77 6.58
C ALA A 138 -8.54 -1.84 5.77
N ALA A 139 -8.01 -3.04 5.49
CA ALA A 139 -6.81 -3.19 4.67
C ALA A 139 -7.02 -2.66 3.25
N GLN A 140 -8.14 -3.02 2.62
CA GLN A 140 -8.49 -2.52 1.29
C GLN A 140 -8.66 -1.00 1.30
N TYR A 141 -9.43 -0.48 2.26
CA TYR A 141 -9.64 0.96 2.41
C TYR A 141 -8.33 1.73 2.56
N ILE A 142 -7.41 1.25 3.40
CA ILE A 142 -6.11 1.89 3.61
C ILE A 142 -5.30 1.91 2.32
N PHE A 143 -5.23 0.79 1.60
CA PHE A 143 -4.48 0.72 0.34
C PHE A 143 -5.10 1.64 -0.72
N ASP A 144 -6.41 1.53 -0.96
CA ASP A 144 -7.12 2.29 -2.00
C ASP A 144 -7.09 3.80 -1.71
N SER A 145 -7.29 4.20 -0.45
CA SER A 145 -7.24 5.62 -0.06
C SER A 145 -5.82 6.20 -0.15
N TRP A 146 -4.79 5.39 0.13
CA TRP A 146 -3.40 5.80 -0.04
C TRP A 146 -3.03 5.96 -1.52
N GLU A 147 -3.44 5.04 -2.38
CA GLU A 147 -3.25 5.16 -3.84
C GLU A 147 -3.96 6.40 -4.40
N GLY A 148 -5.19 6.69 -3.94
CA GLY A 148 -5.88 7.93 -4.28
C GLY A 148 -5.15 9.18 -3.80
N ALA A 149 -4.54 9.14 -2.62
CA ALA A 149 -3.75 10.24 -2.09
C ALA A 149 -2.44 10.45 -2.86
N ILE A 150 -1.77 9.37 -3.31
CA ILE A 150 -0.61 9.43 -4.19
C ILE A 150 -0.98 10.05 -5.54
N MET A 151 -2.11 9.63 -6.13
CA MET A 151 -2.62 10.20 -7.37
C MET A 151 -2.82 11.71 -7.26
N HIS A 152 -3.50 12.16 -6.20
CA HIS A 152 -3.75 13.58 -5.97
C HIS A 152 -2.47 14.35 -5.61
N MET A 153 -1.54 13.77 -4.86
CA MET A 153 -0.22 14.37 -4.59
C MET A 153 0.52 14.67 -5.89
N LYS A 154 0.52 13.72 -6.84
CA LYS A 154 1.15 13.89 -8.15
C LYS A 154 0.50 15.02 -8.96
N LEU A 155 -0.83 15.15 -8.90
CA LEU A 155 -1.59 16.22 -9.55
C LEU A 155 -1.30 17.59 -8.92
N ALA A 156 -1.43 17.69 -7.60
CA ALA A 156 -1.36 18.95 -6.85
C ALA A 156 0.08 19.42 -6.56
N LYS A 157 1.09 18.57 -6.79
CA LYS A 157 2.49 18.81 -6.40
C LYS A 157 2.62 19.21 -4.93
N SER A 158 1.89 18.48 -4.08
CA SER A 158 1.82 18.76 -2.64
C SER A 158 1.69 17.47 -1.85
N THR A 159 2.32 17.42 -0.68
CA THR A 159 2.13 16.33 0.29
C THR A 159 0.80 16.41 1.04
N ALA A 160 0.03 17.50 0.89
CA ALA A 160 -1.22 17.70 1.61
C ALA A 160 -2.23 16.54 1.46
N PRO A 161 -2.44 15.92 0.27
CA PRO A 161 -3.31 14.76 0.13
C PRO A 161 -2.82 13.55 0.94
N LEU A 162 -1.50 13.28 0.96
CA LEU A 162 -0.91 12.20 1.74
C LEU A 162 -1.13 12.43 3.24
N MET A 163 -0.88 13.65 3.71
CA MET A 163 -1.08 14.02 5.12
C MET A 163 -2.55 13.93 5.54
N SER A 164 -3.47 14.32 4.65
CA SER A 164 -4.91 14.19 4.90
C SER A 164 -5.34 12.73 5.00
N CYS A 165 -4.87 11.87 4.09
CA CYS A 165 -5.13 10.43 4.13
C CYS A 165 -4.58 9.80 5.42
N ARG A 166 -3.32 10.08 5.76
CA ARG A 166 -2.68 9.65 7.02
C ARG A 166 -3.52 10.04 8.22
N LYS A 167 -3.96 11.31 8.30
CA LYS A 167 -4.79 11.81 9.40
C LYS A 167 -6.11 11.02 9.54
N MET A 168 -6.76 10.68 8.43
CA MET A 168 -8.01 9.90 8.47
C MET A 168 -7.76 8.46 8.91
N ILE A 169 -6.72 7.82 8.37
CA ILE A 169 -6.35 6.45 8.74
C ILE A 169 -6.05 6.36 10.23
N PHE A 170 -5.14 7.16 10.77
CA PHE A 170 -4.70 7.01 12.17
C PHE A 170 -5.58 7.76 13.19
N GLY A 171 -6.22 8.86 12.79
CA GLY A 171 -7.08 9.65 13.66
C GLY A 171 -8.52 9.13 13.78
N THR A 172 -8.98 8.33 12.81
CA THR A 172 -10.37 7.84 12.75
C THR A 172 -10.44 6.31 12.67
N LEU A 173 -9.88 5.73 11.60
CA LEU A 173 -9.99 4.30 11.34
C LEU A 173 -9.24 3.48 12.39
N LEU A 174 -7.93 3.71 12.52
CA LEU A 174 -7.01 3.00 13.43
C LEU A 174 -6.77 3.76 14.74
N LYS A 175 -7.71 4.62 15.15
CA LYS A 175 -7.59 5.38 16.39
C LYS A 175 -7.40 4.42 17.57
N ARG A 176 -6.29 4.59 18.29
CA ARG A 176 -5.92 3.74 19.42
C ARG A 176 -6.98 3.75 20.51
N ARG A 177 -7.08 2.62 21.22
CA ARG A 177 -7.90 2.52 22.41
C ARG A 177 -7.22 3.31 23.53
N ASN A 178 -7.92 4.31 24.07
CA ASN A 178 -7.49 5.02 25.28
C ASN A 178 -7.61 4.11 26.50
#